data_AF-F8H617-F1
#
_entry.id   AF-F8H617-F1
#
_cell.length_a   1.000
_cell.length_b   1.000
_cell.length_c   1.000
_cell.angle_alpha   90.00
_cell.angle_beta   90.00
_cell.angle_gamma   90.00
#
_symmetry.space_group_name_H-M   'P 1'
#
loop_
_entity.id
_entity.type
_entity.pdbx_description
1 polymer ?
#
loop_
_entity_poly.entity_id
_entity_poly.type
_entity_poly.pdbx_seq_one_letter_code
_entity_poly.pdbx_strand_id
1 'polypeptide(L)'
;MNRPQTEMLGASMRLGLRPALRASKIVPDDFVVRRVEQLFAFADQLEARVKAAQARIDRLTQSILAKAFRGELVPQDPNDEPASVLLERIKAQRAAAPKAKRGRRAATLS
;
A
#
# COMPACT_ATOMS: atom_id res chain seq x y z
N MET A 1 95.68 23.09 -24.86
CA MET A 1 95.31 23.37 -23.46
C MET A 1 93.90 23.95 -23.46
N ASN A 2 92.87 23.47 -22.76
CA ASN A 2 92.69 22.33 -21.86
C ASN A 2 91.17 22.10 -21.79
N ARG A 3 90.73 20.84 -21.83
CA ARG A 3 89.40 20.44 -21.34
C ARG A 3 89.41 20.40 -19.81
N PRO A 4 88.25 20.59 -19.18
CA PRO A 4 87.61 19.49 -18.43
C PRO A 4 86.16 19.32 -18.93
N GLN A 5 85.66 18.15 -19.33
CA GLN A 5 85.27 16.99 -18.52
C GLN A 5 84.49 17.34 -17.25
N THR A 6 83.16 17.33 -17.39
CA THR A 6 82.14 16.95 -16.40
C THR A 6 80.96 16.42 -17.21
N GLU A 7 80.90 15.11 -17.44
CA GLU A 7 80.05 14.15 -16.70
C GLU A 7 78.55 14.42 -16.93
N MET A 8 77.91 13.69 -17.84
CA MET A 8 77.22 12.42 -17.53
C MET A 8 76.12 12.55 -16.48
N LEU A 9 75.05 13.28 -16.81
CA LEU A 9 73.68 12.98 -16.37
C LEU A 9 72.79 13.37 -17.55
N GLY A 10 72.07 12.48 -18.23
CA GLY A 10 71.25 11.43 -17.68
C GLY A 10 69.86 11.65 -18.28
N ALA A 11 69.57 10.91 -19.35
CA ALA A 11 68.25 10.60 -19.90
C ALA A 11 67.18 11.72 -19.83
N SER A 12 67.02 12.43 -20.95
CA SER A 12 65.78 13.10 -21.28
C SER A 12 64.68 12.05 -21.51
N MET A 13 64.00 11.66 -20.43
CA MET A 13 62.77 10.89 -20.46
C MET A 13 61.77 11.62 -19.57
N ARG A 14 61.09 12.62 -20.15
CA ARG A 14 59.81 13.06 -19.58
C ARG A 14 58.85 11.90 -19.77
N LEU A 15 58.86 10.96 -18.81
CA LEU A 15 57.80 9.97 -18.70
C LEU A 15 56.55 10.75 -18.30
N GLY A 16 55.80 11.19 -19.31
CA GLY A 16 54.44 11.64 -19.13
C GLY A 16 53.64 10.46 -18.63
N LEU A 17 53.66 10.24 -17.31
CA LEU A 17 52.65 9.46 -16.61
C LEU A 17 51.35 10.24 -16.76
N ARG A 18 50.71 10.03 -17.92
CA ARG A 18 49.28 10.31 -18.09
C ARG A 18 48.61 9.66 -16.88
N PRO A 19 47.82 10.39 -16.08
CA PRO A 19 47.01 9.73 -15.09
C PRO A 19 46.12 8.79 -15.88
N ALA A 20 46.36 7.49 -15.74
CA ALA A 20 45.42 6.47 -16.16
C ALA A 20 44.24 6.61 -15.20
N LEU A 21 43.41 7.64 -15.43
CA LEU A 21 42.03 7.62 -15.01
C LEU A 21 41.46 6.40 -15.72
N ARG A 22 41.43 5.32 -14.95
CA ARG A 22 40.64 4.13 -15.22
C ARG A 22 39.25 4.69 -15.47
N ALA A 23 38.89 4.87 -16.74
CA ALA A 23 37.54 5.19 -17.16
C ALA A 23 36.69 3.99 -16.76
N SER A 24 36.33 3.95 -15.47
CA SER A 24 35.19 3.19 -14.98
C SER A 24 34.06 3.63 -15.90
N LYS A 25 33.51 2.68 -16.66
CA LYS A 25 32.49 2.90 -17.70
C LYS A 25 31.49 3.94 -17.20
N ILE A 26 31.66 5.20 -17.62
CA ILE A 26 30.78 6.28 -17.20
C ILE A 26 29.49 6.02 -17.96
N VAL A 27 28.49 5.54 -17.23
CA VAL A 27 27.13 5.49 -17.74
C VAL A 27 26.81 6.93 -18.16
N PRO A 28 26.43 7.19 -19.42
CA PRO A 28 26.15 8.56 -19.86
C PRO A 28 25.09 9.17 -18.94
N ASP A 29 25.29 10.41 -18.51
CA ASP A 29 24.40 11.08 -17.56
C ASP A 29 22.93 11.04 -18.03
N ASP A 30 22.70 11.14 -19.34
CA ASP A 30 21.40 10.99 -19.99
C ASP A 30 20.70 9.65 -19.70
N PHE A 31 21.46 8.55 -19.59
CA PHE A 31 20.89 7.24 -19.27
C PHE A 31 20.38 7.20 -17.82
N VAL A 32 21.11 7.81 -16.89
CA VAL A 32 20.71 7.89 -15.48
C VAL A 32 19.47 8.77 -15.34
N VAL A 33 19.46 9.94 -15.98
CA VAL A 33 18.32 10.86 -15.97
C VAL A 33 17.06 10.17 -16.52
N ARG A 34 17.14 9.55 -17.70
CA ARG A 34 16.01 8.83 -18.30
C ARG A 34 15.48 7.70 -17.41
N ARG A 35 16.37 6.98 -16.72
CA ARG A 35 15.96 5.89 -15.82
C ARG A 35 15.24 6.43 -14.60
N VAL A 36 15.70 7.55 -14.05
CA VAL A 36 15.06 8.23 -12.91
C VAL A 36 13.68 8.75 -13.31
N GLU A 37 13.55 9.41 -14.46
CA GLU A 37 12.26 9.87 -14.98
C GLU A 37 11.24 8.74 -15.14
N GLN A 38 11.66 7.59 -15.68
CA GLN A 38 10.80 6.41 -15.79
C GLN A 38 10.33 5.90 -14.43
N LEU A 39 11.20 5.90 -13.41
CA LEU A 39 10.84 5.46 -12.07
C LEU A 39 9.87 6.43 -11.38
N PHE A 40 10.04 7.74 -11.59
CA PHE A 40 9.08 8.74 -11.11
C PHE A 40 7.72 8.58 -11.78
N ALA A 41 7.68 8.44 -13.10
CA ALA A 41 6.43 8.20 -13.82
C ALA A 41 5.73 6.91 -13.35
N PHE A 42 6.50 5.87 -13.05
CA PHE A 42 5.96 4.63 -12.48
C PHE A 42 5.39 4.84 -11.06
N ALA A 43 6.07 5.62 -10.22
CA ALA A 43 5.59 5.97 -8.88
C ALA A 43 4.27 6.74 -8.93
N ASP A 44 4.16 7.73 -9.83
CA ASP A 44 2.94 8.51 -10.04
C ASP A 44 1.76 7.61 -10.46
N GLN A 45 2.01 6.67 -11.37
CA GLN A 45 1.01 5.69 -11.79
C GLN A 45 0.57 4.77 -10.64
N LEU A 46 1.51 4.33 -9.80
CA LEU A 46 1.20 3.51 -8.64
C LEU A 46 0.33 4.28 -7.64
N GLU A 47 0.67 5.54 -7.36
CA GLU A 47 -0.10 6.40 -6.48
C GLU A 47 -1.53 6.59 -7.00
N ALA A 48 -1.69 6.89 -8.30
CA ALA A 48 -3.00 7.03 -8.93
C ALA A 48 -3.84 5.76 -8.81
N ARG A 49 -3.22 4.58 -9.01
CA ARG A 49 -3.91 3.29 -8.87
C ARG A 49 -4.34 3.01 -7.44
N VAL A 50 -3.51 3.33 -6.45
CA VAL A 50 -3.85 3.18 -5.04
C VAL A 50 -5.02 4.10 -4.66
N LYS A 51 -4.99 5.37 -5.09
CA LYS A 51 -6.11 6.31 -4.87
C LYS A 51 -7.41 5.81 -5.49
N ALA A 52 -7.35 5.33 -6.73
CA ALA A 52 -8.53 4.77 -7.40
C ALA A 52 -9.07 3.51 -6.71
N ALA A 53 -8.18 2.63 -6.22
CA ALA A 53 -8.57 1.45 -5.46
C ALA A 53 -9.25 1.83 -4.14
N GLN A 54 -8.70 2.81 -3.40
CA GLN A 54 -9.29 3.29 -2.15
C GLN A 54 -10.72 3.81 -2.37
N ALA A 55 -10.92 4.66 -3.39
CA ALA A 55 -12.25 5.17 -3.72
C ALA A 55 -13.26 4.07 -4.11
N ARG A 56 -12.79 2.96 -4.71
CA ARG A 56 -13.64 1.79 -5.00
C ARG A 56 -14.04 1.05 -3.73
N ILE A 57 -13.13 0.90 -2.77
CA ILE A 57 -13.40 0.23 -1.48
C ILE A 57 -14.44 1.01 -0.68
N ASP A 58 -14.33 2.33 -0.63
CA ASP A 58 -15.27 3.19 0.08
C ASP A 58 -16.69 3.03 -0.48
N ARG A 59 -16.83 3.03 -1.82
CA ARG A 59 -18.11 2.79 -2.50
C ARG A 59 -18.62 1.36 -2.33
N LEU A 60 -17.73 0.37 -2.38
CA LEU A 60 -18.10 -1.04 -2.23
C LEU A 60 -18.73 -1.29 -0.87
N THR A 61 -18.13 -0.74 0.20
CA THR A 61 -18.64 -0.88 1.57
C THR A 61 -20.06 -0.35 1.70
N GLN A 62 -20.33 0.84 1.17
CA GLN A 62 -21.67 1.43 1.15
C GLN A 62 -22.66 0.58 0.34
N SER A 63 -22.23 0.07 -0.82
CA SER A 63 -23.08 -0.78 -1.65
C SER A 63 -23.44 -2.12 -1.00
N ILE A 64 -22.49 -2.75 -0.29
CA ILE A 64 -22.70 -4.02 0.43
C ILE A 64 -23.66 -3.79 1.59
N LEU A 65 -23.44 -2.75 2.40
CA LEU A 65 -24.34 -2.42 3.51
C LEU A 65 -25.76 -2.13 3.02
N ALA A 66 -25.89 -1.36 1.94
CA ALA A 66 -27.20 -1.08 1.36
C ALA A 66 -27.92 -2.37 0.89
N LYS A 67 -27.20 -3.28 0.23
CA LYS A 67 -27.75 -4.60 -0.15
C LYS A 67 -28.08 -5.47 1.06
N ALA A 68 -27.25 -5.46 2.10
CA ALA A 68 -27.47 -6.19 3.34
C ALA A 68 -28.75 -5.74 4.04
N PHE A 69 -28.96 -4.43 4.17
CA PHE A 69 -30.17 -3.87 4.79
C PHE A 69 -31.45 -4.15 3.98
N ARG A 70 -31.35 -4.32 2.66
CA ARG A 70 -32.48 -4.75 1.81
C ARG A 70 -32.65 -6.26 1.74
N GLY A 71 -31.74 -7.05 2.33
CA GLY A 71 -31.77 -8.52 2.24
C GLY A 71 -31.29 -9.09 0.89
N GLU A 72 -30.69 -8.27 0.02
CA GLU A 72 -30.33 -8.64 -1.37
C GLU A 72 -28.98 -9.37 -1.51
N LEU A 73 -28.34 -9.75 -0.39
CA LEU A 73 -27.05 -10.45 -0.43
C LEU A 73 -27.16 -11.93 -0.81
N VAL A 74 -28.37 -12.48 -0.78
CA VAL A 74 -28.68 -13.88 -1.06
C VAL A 74 -29.93 -13.93 -1.95
N PRO A 75 -30.07 -14.88 -2.90
CA PRO A 75 -31.30 -15.07 -3.64
C PRO A 75 -32.51 -15.17 -2.69
N GLN A 76 -33.57 -14.43 -3.01
CA GLN A 76 -34.81 -14.41 -2.22
C GLN A 76 -35.84 -15.36 -2.84
N ASP A 77 -36.65 -16.03 -2.03
CA ASP A 77 -37.81 -16.78 -2.51
C ASP A 77 -38.97 -15.79 -2.73
N PRO A 78 -39.59 -15.74 -3.92
CA PRO A 78 -40.78 -14.91 -4.16
C PRO A 78 -41.95 -15.19 -3.21
N ASN A 79 -41.97 -16.38 -2.58
CA ASN A 79 -42.97 -16.80 -1.61
C ASN A 79 -42.59 -16.45 -0.16
N ASP A 80 -41.43 -15.81 0.08
CA ASP A 80 -41.03 -15.39 1.42
C ASP A 80 -42.04 -14.40 2.01
N GLU A 81 -42.43 -14.64 3.27
CA GLU A 81 -43.30 -13.71 3.98
C GLU A 81 -42.58 -12.38 4.24
N PRO A 82 -43.27 -11.22 4.21
CA PRO A 82 -42.66 -9.95 4.56
C PRO A 82 -42.08 -10.00 5.99
N ALA A 83 -40.87 -9.44 6.18
CA ALA A 83 -40.20 -9.44 7.48
C ALA A 83 -41.07 -8.86 8.62
N SER A 84 -42.00 -7.96 8.31
CA SER A 84 -42.98 -7.41 9.25
C SER A 84 -43.84 -8.50 9.90
N VAL A 85 -44.26 -9.52 9.14
CA VAL A 85 -45.09 -10.63 9.64
C VAL A 85 -44.34 -11.44 10.68
N LEU A 86 -43.09 -11.80 10.39
CA LEU A 86 -42.21 -12.48 11.34
C LEU A 86 -41.97 -11.63 12.60
N LEU A 87 -41.75 -10.32 12.45
CA LEU A 87 -41.56 -9.40 13.58
C LEU A 87 -42.79 -9.32 14.48
N GLU A 88 -44.00 -9.28 13.91
CA GLU A 88 -45.24 -9.30 14.70
C GLU A 88 -45.38 -10.62 15.47
N ARG A 89 -45.06 -11.77 14.84
CA ARG A 89 -45.04 -13.08 15.53
C ARG A 89 -44.02 -13.10 16.68
N ILE A 90 -42.82 -12.56 16.47
CA ILE A 90 -41.79 -12.45 17.51
C ILE A 90 -42.27 -11.56 18.66
N LYS A 91 -42.89 -10.40 18.38
CA LYS A 91 -43.44 -9.51 19.42
C LYS A 91 -44.54 -10.21 20.22
N ALA A 92 -45.47 -10.87 19.54
CA ALA A 92 -46.54 -11.62 20.18
C ALA A 92 -46.00 -12.75 21.08
N GLN A 93 -45.04 -13.54 20.58
CA GLN A 93 -44.38 -14.58 21.38
C GLN A 93 -43.63 -14.01 22.58
N ARG A 94 -42.91 -12.89 22.44
CA ARG A 94 -42.20 -12.25 23.56
C ARG A 94 -43.15 -11.64 24.59
N ALA A 95 -44.32 -11.15 24.18
CA ALA A 95 -45.35 -10.66 25.08
C ALA A 95 -46.04 -11.80 25.84
N ALA A 96 -46.25 -12.95 25.18
CA ALA A 96 -46.82 -14.15 25.78
C ALA A 96 -45.83 -14.93 26.67
N ALA A 97 -44.52 -14.78 26.43
CA ALA A 97 -43.49 -15.42 27.23
C ALA A 97 -43.46 -14.85 28.66
N PRO A 98 -43.46 -15.70 29.70
CA PRO A 98 -43.36 -15.22 31.08
C PRO A 98 -42.05 -14.44 31.25
N LYS A 99 -42.13 -13.21 31.75
CA LYS A 99 -40.94 -12.40 32.06
C LYS A 99 -40.06 -13.21 33.01
N ALA A 100 -38.87 -13.60 32.55
CA ALA A 100 -37.88 -14.23 33.41
C ALA A 100 -37.64 -13.32 34.62
N LYS A 101 -38.00 -13.77 35.84
CA LYS A 101 -37.64 -13.09 37.08
C LYS A 101 -36.12 -13.11 37.16
N ARG A 102 -35.49 -12.01 36.74
CA ARG A 102 -34.07 -11.77 36.97
C ARG A 102 -33.90 -11.68 38.48
N GLY A 103 -33.52 -12.80 39.11
CA GLY A 103 -33.32 -12.90 40.55
C GLY A 103 -32.27 -11.88 40.98
N ARG A 104 -32.71 -10.85 41.70
CA ARG A 104 -31.82 -9.89 42.35
C ARG A 104 -31.19 -10.65 43.52
N ARG A 105 -30.03 -11.28 43.31
CA ARG A 105 -29.18 -11.70 44.43
C ARG A 105 -28.71 -10.42 45.10
N ALA A 106 -29.37 -10.06 46.21
CA ALA A 106 -28.83 -9.08 47.13
C ALA A 106 -27.52 -9.66 47.68
N ALA A 107 -26.41 -8.97 47.42
CA ALA A 107 -25.15 -9.29 48.02
C ALA A 107 -25.27 -9.04 49.53
N THR A 108 -25.28 -10.11 50.32
CA THR A 108 -25.00 -10.05 51.74
C THR A 108 -23.50 -9.77 51.88
N LEU A 109 -23.11 -8.53 52.17
CA LEU A 109 -21.84 -8.25 52.83
C LEU A 109 -22.11 -8.20 54.34
N SER A 110 -21.58 -9.19 55.04
CA SER A 110 -21.21 -9.08 56.46
C SER A 110 -19.72 -8.76 56.54
#